data_AF-A0AAV4QFC2-F1
#
_entry.id   AF-A0AAV4QFC2-F1
#
_cell.length_a   1.000
_cell.length_b   1.000
_cell.length_c   1.000
_cell.angle_alpha   90.00
_cell.angle_beta   90.00
_cell.angle_gamma   90.00
#
_symmetry.space_group_name_H-M   'P 1'
#
loop_
_entity.id
_entity.type
_entity.pdbx_description
1 polymer ?
#
loop_
_entity_poly.entity_id
_entity_poly.type
_entity_poly.pdbx_seq_one_letter_code
_entity_poly.pdbx_strand_id
1 'polypeptide(L)'
;MTPLHRLRPRLGAEERFALACLKFLRLTSKARLDGNGLVRKEFHGKGDSSSNDASKATSVTLEMLFPILVLLCSTGHVICNSPPIFLRNIDLAVIKENTPIGSIFFNLLGSDPENSTVTYGLEGTDRFQVNSSTGVITVAAQIDREVNDSLRFYVTLEDVVGNGQDNNVVRVPVTVIILDENDNEPDFHGTPYEATVLEASDYFVRFFSSFEF
;
A
#
# COMPACT_ATOMS: atom_id res chain seq x y z
N MET A 1 50.84 -26.57 -6.24
CA MET A 1 49.43 -26.21 -5.97
C MET A 1 49.43 -25.05 -4.98
N THR A 2 49.27 -23.82 -5.46
CA THR A 2 49.21 -22.60 -4.63
C THR A 2 47.75 -22.14 -4.53
N PRO A 3 47.27 -21.68 -3.36
CA PRO A 3 45.87 -21.34 -3.18
C PRO A 3 45.55 -19.98 -3.83
N LEU A 4 44.44 -19.91 -4.56
CA LEU A 4 43.87 -18.67 -5.09
C LEU A 4 43.32 -17.82 -3.93
N HIS A 5 44.08 -16.79 -3.55
CA HIS A 5 43.63 -15.78 -2.61
C HIS A 5 42.57 -14.90 -3.31
N ARG A 6 41.28 -15.04 -2.94
CA ARG A 6 40.24 -14.10 -3.38
C ARG A 6 40.63 -12.69 -2.92
N LEU A 7 40.98 -11.82 -3.87
CA LEU A 7 41.13 -10.40 -3.62
C LEU A 7 39.75 -9.84 -3.30
N ARG A 8 39.57 -9.30 -2.08
CA ARG A 8 38.40 -8.43 -1.82
C ARG A 8 38.53 -7.22 -2.74
N PRO A 9 37.49 -6.83 -3.50
CA PRO A 9 37.57 -5.63 -4.32
C PRO A 9 37.90 -4.44 -3.42
N ARG A 10 38.94 -3.69 -3.79
CA ARG A 10 39.25 -2.41 -3.15
C ARG A 10 38.16 -1.43 -3.60
N LEU A 11 37.17 -1.19 -2.74
CA LEU A 11 36.17 -0.15 -3.00
C LEU A 11 36.89 1.18 -3.27
N GLY A 12 36.44 1.87 -4.31
CA GLY A 12 36.99 3.16 -4.75
C GLY A 12 36.85 4.23 -3.67
N ALA A 13 37.58 5.34 -3.80
CA ALA A 13 37.52 6.45 -2.84
C ALA A 13 36.09 6.99 -2.67
N GLU A 14 35.30 6.99 -3.74
CA GLU A 14 33.92 7.47 -3.74
C GLU A 14 32.94 6.51 -3.07
N GLU A 15 33.05 5.20 -3.32
CA GLU A 15 32.25 4.20 -2.60
C GLU A 15 32.56 4.18 -1.10
N ARG A 16 33.82 4.40 -0.73
CA ARG A 16 34.22 4.56 0.68
C ARG A 16 33.61 5.81 1.30
N PHE A 17 33.46 6.88 0.52
CA PHE A 17 32.82 8.12 0.94
C PHE A 17 31.31 7.93 1.12
N ALA A 18 30.62 7.29 0.17
CA ALA A 18 29.21 6.95 0.27
C ALA A 18 28.91 6.03 1.47
N LEU A 19 29.74 5.00 1.69
CA LEU A 19 29.64 4.10 2.84
C LEU A 19 29.93 4.83 4.17
N ALA A 20 30.83 5.83 4.15
CA ALA A 20 31.08 6.71 5.29
C ALA A 20 29.88 7.62 5.58
N CYS A 21 29.24 8.20 4.55
CA CYS A 21 28.02 9.00 4.68
C CYS A 21 26.84 8.18 5.23
N LEU A 22 26.62 6.96 4.73
CA LEU A 22 25.60 6.03 5.24
C LEU A 22 25.86 5.61 6.70
N LYS A 23 27.13 5.36 7.06
CA LYS A 23 27.51 5.11 8.46
C LYS A 23 27.32 6.34 9.34
N PHE A 24 27.60 7.54 8.82
CA PHE A 24 27.40 8.79 9.53
C PHE A 24 25.91 9.06 9.79
N LEU A 25 25.05 8.86 8.78
CA LEU A 25 23.59 8.96 8.89
C LEU A 25 23.00 7.97 9.92
N ARG A 26 23.49 6.72 9.96
CA ARG A 26 23.09 5.72 10.98
C ARG A 26 23.60 6.04 12.39
N LEU A 27 24.71 6.76 12.52
CA LEU A 27 25.22 7.23 13.81
C LEU A 27 24.43 8.44 14.31
N THR A 28 23.99 9.32 13.41
CA THR A 28 23.15 10.48 13.76
C THR A 28 21.69 10.11 14.03
N SER A 29 21.15 9.04 13.43
CA SER A 29 19.80 8.56 13.73
C SER A 29 19.66 7.95 15.14
N LYS A 30 20.78 7.62 15.80
CA LYS A 30 20.85 7.19 17.21
C LYS A 30 21.27 8.32 18.16
N ALA A 31 21.58 9.52 17.65
CA ALA A 31 21.95 10.65 18.48
C ALA A 31 20.69 11.41 18.92
N ARG A 32 20.48 11.55 20.23
CA ARG A 32 19.45 12.45 20.77
C ARG A 32 19.94 13.88 20.56
N LEU A 33 19.15 14.68 19.85
CA LEU A 33 19.43 16.11 19.64
C LEU A 33 19.25 16.85 20.96
N ASP A 34 20.26 17.63 21.37
CA ASP A 34 20.11 18.59 22.46
C ASP A 34 19.27 19.78 21.94
N GLY A 35 18.67 20.57 22.84
CA GLY A 35 17.72 21.66 22.52
C GLY A 35 18.19 22.77 21.56
N ASN A 36 19.43 22.69 21.04
CA ASN A 36 20.00 23.59 20.03
C ASN A 36 20.42 22.88 18.72
N GLY A 37 20.08 21.60 18.51
CA GLY A 37 20.27 20.90 17.23
C GLY A 37 21.72 20.50 16.87
N LEU A 38 22.65 20.54 17.83
CA LEU A 38 24.05 20.13 17.65
C LEU A 38 24.31 18.73 18.22
N VAL A 39 24.98 17.87 17.46
CA VAL A 39 25.41 16.53 17.89
C VAL A 39 26.62 16.66 18.81
N ARG A 40 26.45 16.47 20.13
CA ARG A 40 27.58 16.29 21.04
C ARG A 40 28.05 14.83 21.02
N LYS A 41 29.31 14.63 20.64
CA LYS A 41 30.00 13.35 20.82
C LYS A 41 30.80 13.45 22.12
N GLU A 42 30.38 12.75 23.18
CA GLU A 42 31.19 12.65 24.40
C GLU A 42 32.43 11.81 24.10
N PHE A 43 33.58 12.48 23.96
CA PHE A 43 34.88 11.81 23.97
C PHE A 43 35.34 11.68 25.42
N HIS A 44 35.23 10.48 25.99
CA HIS A 44 35.96 10.12 27.20
C HIS A 44 37.38 9.69 26.80
N GLY A 45 38.30 10.66 26.76
CA GLY A 45 39.73 10.43 26.56
C GLY A 45 40.54 11.44 27.35
N LYS A 46 41.39 10.95 28.27
CA LYS A 46 42.36 11.74 29.03
C LYS A 46 43.27 12.50 28.06
N GLY A 47 43.54 13.76 28.41
CA GLY A 47 44.07 14.77 27.49
C GLY A 47 45.48 14.52 26.95
N ASP A 48 45.79 15.30 25.92
CA ASP A 48 47.04 16.06 25.85
C ASP A 48 46.84 17.30 24.97
N SER A 49 47.41 18.40 25.46
CA SER A 49 47.39 19.73 24.86
C SER A 49 48.42 19.82 23.73
N SER A 50 47.97 19.87 22.46
CA SER A 50 48.53 20.70 21.39
C SER A 50 47.99 20.27 20.01
N SER A 51 47.17 21.12 19.40
CA SER A 51 47.22 21.46 17.96
C SER A 51 46.09 22.42 17.65
N ASN A 52 46.44 23.64 17.27
CA ASN A 52 45.52 24.68 16.81
C ASN A 52 45.19 24.52 15.31
N ASP A 53 44.96 23.29 14.85
CA ASP A 53 44.49 23.01 13.48
C ASP A 53 42.99 22.68 13.49
N ALA A 54 42.20 23.59 14.05
CA ALA A 54 40.76 23.62 13.86
C ALA A 54 40.43 24.50 12.63
N SER A 55 40.99 24.18 11.46
CA SER A 55 40.67 24.88 10.21
C SER A 55 39.90 23.96 9.24
N LYS A 56 38.61 24.28 9.13
CA LYS A 56 37.64 23.85 8.10
C LYS A 56 37.22 22.38 8.08
N ALA A 57 36.58 21.93 9.16
CA ALA A 57 35.49 20.98 8.99
C ALA A 57 34.28 21.75 8.47
N THR A 58 34.11 21.83 7.15
CA THR A 58 32.87 22.33 6.54
C THR A 58 31.75 21.44 7.07
N SER A 59 30.87 21.98 7.92
CA SER A 59 29.76 21.22 8.48
C SER A 59 28.83 20.85 7.34
N VAL A 60 28.94 19.61 6.85
CA VAL A 60 27.99 19.05 5.90
C VAL A 60 26.69 18.87 6.67
N THR A 61 25.75 19.79 6.49
CA THR A 61 24.43 19.69 7.08
C THR A 61 23.65 18.56 6.39
N LEU A 62 22.68 17.95 7.09
CA LEU A 62 21.84 16.89 6.51
C LEU A 62 21.15 17.33 5.20
N GLU A 63 20.81 18.62 5.10
CA GLU A 63 20.27 19.27 3.90
C GLU A 63 21.22 19.23 2.69
N MET A 64 22.54 19.22 2.92
CA MET A 64 23.56 19.14 1.87
C MET A 64 23.82 17.69 1.42
N LEU A 65 23.48 16.70 2.27
CA LEU A 65 23.62 15.27 1.99
C LEU A 65 22.42 14.69 1.24
N PHE A 66 21.23 15.24 1.48
CA PHE A 66 19.99 14.78 0.85
C PHE A 66 20.03 14.78 -0.70
N PRO A 67 20.39 15.90 -1.39
CA PRO A 67 20.43 15.91 -2.85
C PRO A 67 21.56 15.02 -3.41
N ILE A 68 22.68 14.89 -2.68
CA ILE A 68 23.80 14.02 -3.09
C ILE A 68 23.38 12.54 -3.00
N LEU A 69 22.67 12.16 -1.94
CA LEU A 69 22.16 10.79 -1.77
C LEU A 69 21.11 10.44 -2.84
N VAL A 70 20.21 11.37 -3.14
CA VAL A 70 19.21 11.23 -4.22
C VAL A 70 19.89 11.11 -5.59
N LEU A 71 20.91 11.95 -5.85
CA LEU A 71 21.67 11.92 -7.11
C LEU A 71 22.40 10.58 -7.27
N LEU A 72 23.10 10.12 -6.22
CA LEU A 72 23.82 8.84 -6.22
C LEU A 72 22.90 7.63 -6.42
N CYS A 73 21.65 7.70 -5.94
CA CYS A 73 20.65 6.67 -6.24
C CYS A 73 20.17 6.72 -7.69
N SER A 74 19.82 7.91 -8.19
CA SER A 74 19.32 8.10 -9.56
C SER A 74 20.35 7.77 -10.65
N THR A 75 21.66 7.87 -10.36
CA THR A 75 22.75 7.56 -11.29
C THR A 75 23.26 6.12 -11.16
N GLY A 76 22.61 5.26 -10.37
CA GLY A 76 22.95 3.84 -10.22
C GLY A 76 24.26 3.56 -9.48
N HIS A 77 24.84 4.57 -8.81
CA HIS A 77 26.06 4.39 -8.00
C HIS A 77 25.75 3.88 -6.59
N VAL A 78 24.49 4.01 -6.17
CA VAL A 78 23.88 3.36 -5.01
C VAL A 78 22.55 2.79 -5.49
N ILE A 79 22.34 1.48 -5.47
CA ILE A 79 21.02 0.90 -5.77
C ILE A 79 20.16 1.10 -4.52
N CYS A 80 19.23 2.06 -4.55
CA CYS A 80 18.15 2.13 -3.58
C CYS A 80 16.91 1.46 -4.20
N ASN A 81 16.22 0.61 -3.45
CA ASN A 81 15.07 -0.11 -3.95
C ASN A 81 13.87 0.84 -4.06
N SER A 82 13.29 0.98 -5.25
CA SER A 82 12.14 1.84 -5.47
C SER A 82 10.84 1.09 -5.14
N PRO A 83 9.74 1.78 -4.82
CA PRO A 83 8.46 1.10 -4.63
C PRO A 83 7.90 0.50 -5.94
N PRO A 84 7.20 -0.64 -5.88
CA PRO A 84 6.55 -1.23 -7.05
C PRO A 84 5.38 -0.36 -7.54
N ILE A 85 5.05 -0.47 -8.82
CA ILE A 85 3.98 0.29 -9.48
C ILE A 85 2.89 -0.63 -10.03
N PHE A 86 1.63 -0.20 -9.90
CA PHE A 86 0.51 -0.83 -10.58
C PHE A 86 0.51 -0.45 -12.07
N LEU A 87 0.37 -1.45 -12.94
CA LEU A 87 0.31 -1.27 -14.40
C LEU A 87 -1.13 -1.13 -14.93
N ARG A 88 -2.13 -1.40 -14.10
CA ARG A 88 -3.56 -1.27 -14.43
C ARG A 88 -4.30 -0.53 -13.33
N ASN A 89 -5.28 0.27 -13.73
CA ASN A 89 -6.18 0.97 -12.83
C ASN A 89 -7.43 0.10 -12.54
N ILE A 90 -7.83 0.02 -11.28
CA ILE A 90 -9.04 -0.65 -10.78
C ILE A 90 -9.84 0.26 -9.81
N ASP A 91 -9.65 1.57 -9.83
CA ASP A 91 -10.26 2.52 -8.87
C ASP A 91 -11.78 2.35 -8.74
N LEU A 92 -12.45 2.02 -9.86
CA LEU A 92 -13.87 1.71 -9.92
C LEU A 92 -14.13 0.45 -10.76
N ALA A 93 -14.86 -0.49 -10.19
CA ALA A 93 -15.29 -1.73 -10.85
C ALA A 93 -16.77 -2.05 -10.54
N VAL A 94 -17.32 -2.99 -11.30
CA VAL A 94 -18.74 -3.38 -11.21
C VAL A 94 -18.83 -4.90 -11.22
N ILE A 95 -19.68 -5.46 -10.36
CA ILE A 95 -19.93 -6.91 -10.27
C ILE A 95 -21.40 -7.18 -10.00
N LYS A 96 -21.94 -8.31 -10.47
CA LYS A 96 -23.30 -8.75 -10.12
C LYS A 96 -23.28 -9.47 -8.78
N GLU A 97 -24.31 -9.32 -7.97
CA GLU A 97 -24.38 -9.98 -6.66
C GLU A 97 -24.38 -11.51 -6.75
N ASN A 98 -25.04 -12.08 -7.76
CA ASN A 98 -25.09 -13.52 -8.00
C ASN A 98 -23.81 -14.11 -8.62
N THR A 99 -22.70 -13.36 -8.65
CA THR A 99 -21.43 -13.85 -9.20
C THR A 99 -20.93 -15.05 -8.37
N PRO A 100 -20.72 -16.24 -8.98
CA PRO A 100 -20.32 -17.42 -8.23
C PRO A 100 -18.99 -17.26 -7.50
N ILE A 101 -18.88 -17.85 -6.30
CA ILE A 101 -17.61 -17.96 -5.57
C ILE A 101 -16.57 -18.68 -6.44
N GLY A 102 -15.35 -18.16 -6.45
CA GLY A 102 -14.25 -18.64 -7.29
C GLY A 102 -14.18 -17.98 -8.68
N SER A 103 -15.18 -17.18 -9.06
CA SER A 103 -15.13 -16.42 -10.31
C SER A 103 -13.99 -15.41 -10.27
N ILE A 104 -13.29 -15.23 -11.40
CA ILE A 104 -12.26 -14.21 -11.56
C ILE A 104 -12.94 -12.85 -11.64
N PHE A 105 -12.57 -11.97 -10.71
CA PHE A 105 -13.06 -10.59 -10.66
C PHE A 105 -12.13 -9.65 -11.43
N PHE A 106 -10.83 -9.72 -11.14
CA PHE A 106 -9.83 -8.86 -11.78
C PHE A 106 -8.45 -9.51 -11.76
N ASN A 107 -7.56 -9.06 -12.62
CA ASN A 107 -6.15 -9.45 -12.60
C ASN A 107 -5.27 -8.22 -12.38
N LEU A 108 -4.72 -8.10 -11.17
CA LEU A 108 -3.74 -7.06 -10.84
C LEU A 108 -2.46 -7.31 -11.63
N LEU A 109 -1.84 -6.22 -12.09
CA LEU A 109 -0.51 -6.27 -12.68
C LEU A 109 0.35 -5.22 -11.99
N GLY A 110 1.47 -5.67 -11.43
CA GLY A 110 2.48 -4.84 -10.81
C GLY A 110 3.83 -5.07 -11.46
N SER A 111 4.68 -4.05 -11.42
CA SER A 111 6.10 -4.15 -11.79
C SER A 111 6.93 -3.31 -10.83
N ASP A 112 8.13 -3.77 -10.57
CA ASP A 112 9.12 -3.01 -9.81
C ASP A 112 10.15 -2.39 -10.76
N PRO A 113 10.61 -1.13 -10.56
CA PRO A 113 11.62 -0.50 -11.42
C PRO A 113 12.96 -1.25 -11.45
N GLU A 114 13.35 -1.86 -10.33
CA GLU A 114 14.54 -2.71 -10.21
C GLU A 114 14.25 -4.16 -10.62
N ASN A 115 13.03 -4.43 -11.08
CA ASN A 115 12.56 -5.72 -11.55
C ASN A 115 12.57 -6.81 -10.45
N SER A 116 12.40 -6.36 -9.20
CA SER A 116 12.24 -7.20 -8.00
C SER A 116 10.93 -8.00 -8.04
N THR A 117 10.87 -9.07 -7.25
CA THR A 117 9.64 -9.85 -7.09
C THR A 117 8.58 -9.03 -6.36
N VAL A 118 7.42 -8.88 -6.99
CA VAL A 118 6.27 -8.18 -6.41
C VAL A 118 5.26 -9.19 -5.86
N THR A 119 4.78 -8.92 -4.64
CA THR A 119 3.72 -9.68 -3.98
C THR A 119 2.43 -8.88 -3.98
N TYR A 120 1.32 -9.52 -4.34
CA TYR A 120 0.00 -8.90 -4.40
C TYR A 120 -0.80 -9.14 -3.13
N GLY A 121 -1.57 -8.15 -2.68
CA GLY A 121 -2.42 -8.25 -1.49
C GLY A 121 -3.74 -7.50 -1.59
N LEU A 122 -4.63 -7.80 -0.63
CA LEU A 122 -5.91 -7.13 -0.41
C LEU A 122 -6.05 -6.78 1.07
N GLU A 123 -6.59 -5.59 1.36
CA GLU A 123 -6.89 -5.14 2.72
C GLU A 123 -8.31 -4.57 2.79
N GLY A 124 -9.08 -4.96 3.82
CA GLY A 124 -10.41 -4.39 4.08
C GLY A 124 -11.59 -5.07 3.36
N THR A 125 -11.43 -6.29 2.85
CA THR A 125 -12.53 -7.09 2.31
C THR A 125 -12.40 -8.56 2.66
N ASP A 126 -13.53 -9.21 2.91
CA ASP A 126 -13.72 -10.66 3.03
C ASP A 126 -14.42 -11.28 1.80
N ARG A 127 -14.94 -10.43 0.90
CA ARG A 127 -15.68 -10.83 -0.31
C ARG A 127 -14.77 -11.22 -1.46
N PHE A 128 -13.54 -10.74 -1.45
CA PHE A 128 -12.53 -11.04 -2.46
C PHE A 128 -11.26 -11.59 -1.82
N GLN A 129 -10.56 -12.42 -2.58
CA GLN A 129 -9.22 -12.90 -2.25
C GLN A 129 -8.30 -12.74 -3.45
N VAL A 130 -7.00 -12.60 -3.22
CA VAL A 130 -5.99 -12.47 -4.27
C VAL A 130 -4.97 -13.59 -4.17
N ASN A 131 -4.56 -14.12 -5.32
CA ASN A 131 -3.36 -14.94 -5.39
C ASN A 131 -2.13 -14.02 -5.33
N SER A 132 -1.35 -14.13 -4.25
CA SER A 132 -0.23 -13.24 -3.95
C SER A 132 0.91 -13.27 -4.96
N SER A 133 0.98 -14.30 -5.81
CA SER A 133 2.01 -14.46 -6.84
C SER A 133 1.56 -14.08 -8.25
N THR A 134 0.27 -14.24 -8.55
CA THR A 134 -0.25 -13.99 -9.91
C THR A 134 -1.06 -12.71 -10.04
N GLY A 135 -1.51 -12.12 -8.93
CA GLY A 135 -2.36 -10.93 -8.93
C GLY A 135 -3.83 -11.20 -9.28
N VAL A 136 -4.22 -12.47 -9.48
CA VAL A 136 -5.60 -12.83 -9.81
C VAL A 136 -6.48 -12.69 -8.56
N ILE A 137 -7.47 -11.79 -8.64
CA ILE A 137 -8.51 -11.58 -7.65
C ILE A 137 -9.72 -12.44 -8.01
N THR A 138 -10.22 -13.21 -7.04
CA THR A 138 -11.42 -14.03 -7.17
C THR A 138 -12.44 -13.70 -6.10
N VAL A 139 -13.72 -13.95 -6.38
CA VAL A 139 -14.80 -13.91 -5.39
C VAL A 139 -14.57 -14.99 -4.33
N ALA A 140 -14.51 -14.59 -3.07
CA ALA A 140 -14.23 -15.46 -1.92
C ALA A 140 -15.48 -15.79 -1.09
N ALA A 141 -16.46 -14.90 -1.08
CA ALA A 141 -17.72 -15.06 -0.37
C ALA A 141 -18.88 -14.50 -1.18
N GLN A 142 -20.11 -14.88 -0.80
CA GLN A 142 -21.32 -14.41 -1.46
C GLN A 142 -21.43 -12.88 -1.38
N ILE A 143 -21.87 -12.30 -2.48
CA ILE A 143 -22.16 -10.87 -2.62
C ILE A 143 -23.68 -10.76 -2.66
N ASP A 144 -24.20 -9.77 -1.97
CA ASP A 144 -25.64 -9.55 -1.79
C ASP A 144 -25.83 -8.04 -1.71
N ARG A 145 -26.55 -7.49 -2.68
CA ARG A 145 -26.77 -6.06 -2.84
C ARG A 145 -27.71 -5.52 -1.76
N GLU A 146 -28.69 -6.30 -1.33
CA GLU A 146 -29.62 -5.92 -0.25
C GLU A 146 -28.89 -5.76 1.08
N VAL A 147 -27.76 -6.45 1.26
CA VAL A 147 -26.87 -6.25 2.41
C VAL A 147 -25.94 -5.05 2.18
N ASN A 148 -25.26 -5.00 1.03
CA ASN A 148 -24.32 -3.94 0.69
C ASN A 148 -24.38 -3.62 -0.82
N ASP A 149 -24.75 -2.39 -1.18
CA ASP A 149 -24.78 -1.93 -2.59
C ASP A 149 -23.39 -1.67 -3.19
N SER A 150 -22.37 -1.60 -2.34
CA SER A 150 -21.00 -1.27 -2.71
C SER A 150 -19.98 -1.80 -1.70
N LEU A 151 -18.77 -2.08 -2.21
CA LEU A 151 -17.62 -2.52 -1.41
C LEU A 151 -16.44 -1.58 -1.63
N ARG A 152 -15.71 -1.28 -0.56
CA ARG A 152 -14.49 -0.46 -0.60
C ARG A 152 -13.36 -1.19 0.11
N PHE A 153 -12.25 -1.39 -0.59
CA PHE A 153 -11.07 -2.07 -0.06
C PHE A 153 -9.80 -1.52 -0.72
N TYR A 154 -8.63 -1.99 -0.28
CA TYR A 154 -7.35 -1.63 -0.87
C TYR A 154 -6.72 -2.83 -1.56
N VAL A 155 -6.12 -2.57 -2.72
CA VAL A 155 -5.17 -3.49 -3.35
C VAL A 155 -3.75 -3.06 -2.97
N THR A 156 -2.86 -4.02 -2.78
CA THR A 156 -1.46 -3.76 -2.41
C THR A 156 -0.47 -4.44 -3.33
N LEU A 157 0.66 -3.75 -3.58
CA LEU A 157 1.89 -4.33 -4.10
C LEU A 157 2.97 -4.17 -3.05
N GLU A 158 3.71 -5.24 -2.81
CA GLU A 158 4.81 -5.27 -1.86
C GLU A 158 6.06 -5.84 -2.51
N ASP A 159 7.21 -5.22 -2.26
CA ASP A 159 8.51 -5.69 -2.72
C ASP A 159 9.55 -5.63 -1.58
N VAL A 160 10.58 -6.49 -1.66
CA VAL A 160 11.55 -6.68 -0.57
C VAL A 160 12.81 -5.86 -0.81
N VAL A 161 13.01 -4.81 -0.02
CA VAL A 161 14.20 -3.94 -0.06
C VAL A 161 15.47 -4.66 0.42
N GLY A 162 15.31 -5.61 1.35
CA GLY A 162 16.42 -6.36 1.94
C GLY A 162 17.29 -5.54 2.91
N ASN A 163 18.40 -6.13 3.37
CA ASN A 163 19.37 -5.48 4.27
C ASN A 163 18.81 -4.93 5.61
N GLY A 164 17.69 -5.50 6.08
CA GLY A 164 17.02 -5.09 7.32
C GLY A 164 16.28 -3.75 7.21
N GLN A 165 15.98 -3.29 6.00
CA GLN A 165 15.02 -2.22 5.76
C GLN A 165 13.59 -2.78 5.67
N ASP A 166 12.62 -1.92 5.95
CA ASP A 166 11.22 -2.23 5.74
C ASP A 166 10.93 -2.41 4.24
N ASN A 167 9.94 -3.26 3.92
CA ASN A 167 9.50 -3.50 2.55
C ASN A 167 8.79 -2.26 1.98
N ASN A 168 8.88 -2.04 0.67
CA ASN A 168 8.03 -1.02 0.06
C ASN A 168 6.63 -1.59 -0.12
N VAL A 169 5.62 -0.83 0.29
CA VAL A 169 4.22 -1.21 0.12
C VAL A 169 3.47 -0.06 -0.54
N VAL A 170 2.88 -0.34 -1.70
CA VAL A 170 2.00 0.61 -2.41
C VAL A 170 0.56 0.14 -2.24
N ARG A 171 -0.32 1.08 -1.87
CA ARG A 171 -1.73 0.82 -1.57
C ARG A 171 -2.62 1.71 -2.43
N VAL A 172 -3.61 1.12 -3.10
CA VAL A 172 -4.56 1.85 -3.94
C VAL A 172 -6.00 1.47 -3.54
N PRO A 173 -6.89 2.44 -3.29
CA PRO A 173 -8.28 2.15 -2.97
C PRO A 173 -9.05 1.68 -4.20
N VAL A 174 -9.98 0.74 -3.98
CA VAL A 174 -10.88 0.18 -4.99
C VAL A 174 -12.30 0.33 -4.50
N THR A 175 -13.18 0.84 -5.36
CA THR A 175 -14.62 0.85 -5.14
C THR A 175 -15.27 -0.14 -6.11
N VAL A 176 -16.11 -1.04 -5.59
CA VAL A 176 -16.90 -1.98 -6.39
C VAL A 176 -18.37 -1.65 -6.20
N ILE A 177 -19.07 -1.41 -7.31
CA ILE A 177 -20.52 -1.25 -7.34
C ILE A 177 -21.15 -2.61 -7.59
N ILE A 178 -22.13 -2.97 -6.78
CA ILE A 178 -22.84 -4.25 -6.90
C ILE A 178 -24.11 -4.01 -7.71
N LEU A 179 -24.25 -4.76 -8.81
CA LEU A 179 -25.43 -4.75 -9.64
C LEU A 179 -26.47 -5.69 -9.07
N ASP A 180 -27.69 -5.18 -9.09
CA ASP A 180 -28.93 -5.84 -8.76
C ASP A 180 -29.24 -7.02 -9.67
N GLU A 181 -29.76 -8.07 -9.06
CA GLU A 181 -30.42 -9.18 -9.69
C GLU A 181 -31.77 -9.36 -9.00
N ASN A 182 -32.80 -9.69 -9.77
CA ASN A 182 -34.15 -9.84 -9.22
C ASN A 182 -34.30 -11.20 -8.51
N ASP A 183 -33.70 -11.35 -7.33
CA ASP A 183 -33.69 -12.57 -6.51
C ASP A 183 -34.56 -12.45 -5.24
N ASN A 184 -35.12 -11.27 -4.97
CA ASN A 184 -36.07 -11.04 -3.90
C ASN A 184 -37.51 -11.19 -4.40
N GLU A 185 -38.30 -12.02 -3.71
CA GLU A 185 -39.71 -12.20 -4.03
C GLU A 185 -40.56 -11.02 -3.52
N PRO A 186 -41.68 -10.69 -4.18
CA PRO A 186 -42.60 -9.69 -3.66
C PRO A 186 -43.18 -10.13 -2.29
N ASP A 187 -43.06 -9.28 -1.28
CA ASP A 187 -43.69 -9.48 0.02
C ASP A 187 -45.05 -8.75 0.10
N PHE A 188 -46.12 -9.52 0.32
CA PHE A 188 -47.48 -9.00 0.39
C PHE A 188 -47.92 -8.90 1.85
N HIS A 189 -47.98 -7.68 2.38
CA HIS A 189 -48.49 -7.44 3.72
C HIS A 189 -50.02 -7.37 3.75
N GLY A 190 -50.64 -7.84 4.83
CA GLY A 190 -52.08 -7.70 5.07
C GLY A 190 -52.96 -8.70 4.31
N THR A 191 -52.45 -9.91 4.04
CA THR A 191 -53.21 -10.99 3.39
C THR A 191 -54.05 -11.80 4.40
N PRO A 192 -55.32 -12.14 4.09
CA PRO A 192 -56.04 -11.85 2.84
C PRO A 192 -56.49 -10.39 2.76
N TYR A 193 -56.49 -9.83 1.54
CA TYR A 193 -57.05 -8.52 1.28
C TYR A 193 -58.58 -8.59 1.23
N GLU A 194 -59.25 -7.90 2.15
CA GLU A 194 -60.71 -7.79 2.17
C GLU A 194 -61.15 -6.35 1.86
N ALA A 195 -62.18 -6.23 1.01
CA ALA A 195 -62.79 -4.96 0.65
C ALA A 195 -64.30 -5.12 0.53
N THR A 196 -65.05 -4.08 0.91
CA THR A 196 -66.51 -4.01 0.72
C THR A 196 -66.84 -2.92 -0.29
N VAL A 197 -67.78 -3.19 -1.19
CA VAL A 197 -68.16 -2.30 -2.29
C VAL A 197 -69.67 -2.12 -2.30
N LEU A 198 -70.14 -0.87 -2.39
CA LEU A 198 -71.56 -0.57 -2.51
C LEU A 198 -72.03 -0.79 -3.96
N GLU A 199 -73.23 -1.34 -4.13
CA GLU A 199 -73.82 -1.57 -5.46
C GLU A 199 -74.02 -0.28 -6.28
N ALA A 200 -74.19 0.86 -5.60
CA ALA A 200 -74.37 2.17 -6.21
C ALA A 200 -73.05 2.91 -6.46
N SER A 201 -71.91 2.23 -6.25
CA SER A 201 -70.61 2.85 -6.49
C SER A 201 -70.39 3.12 -7.98
N ASP A 202 -69.77 4.26 -8.28
CA ASP A 202 -69.44 4.67 -9.63
C ASP A 202 -68.30 3.79 -10.21
N TYR A 203 -68.05 3.90 -11.51
CA TYR A 203 -66.91 3.23 -12.13
C TYR A 203 -65.59 3.78 -11.54
N PHE A 204 -64.68 2.88 -11.15
CA PHE A 204 -63.34 3.17 -10.58
C PHE A 204 -63.29 3.51 -9.07
N VAL A 205 -63.73 2.58 -8.22
CA VAL A 205 -63.50 2.61 -6.78
C VAL A 205 -62.07 2.13 -6.46
N ARG A 206 -61.26 2.96 -5.78
CA ARG A 206 -59.92 2.58 -5.30
C ARG A 206 -59.99 2.10 -3.84
N PHE A 207 -59.33 0.99 -3.54
CA PHE A 207 -59.12 0.52 -2.17
C PHE A 207 -57.68 0.82 -1.79
N PHE A 208 -57.49 1.66 -0.77
CA PHE A 208 -56.18 1.89 -0.17
C PHE A 208 -56.16 1.17 1.18
N SER A 209 -55.24 0.23 1.38
CA SER A 209 -54.88 -0.19 2.73
C SER A 209 -54.11 0.96 3.37
N SER A 210 -54.62 1.53 4.47
CA SER A 210 -53.86 2.49 5.27
C SER A 210 -52.69 1.78 5.93
N PHE A 211 -51.50 1.86 5.33
CA PHE A 211 -50.25 1.56 6.03
C PHE A 211 -49.78 2.85 6.71
N GLU A 212 -49.80 2.87 8.04
CA GLU A 212 -49.01 3.84 8.82
C GLU A 212 -47.56 3.34 8.85
N PHE A 213 -46.62 4.22 8.47
CA PHE A 213 -45.18 4.02 8.63
C PHE A 213 -44.72 4.52 10.01
#